data_AF-A0A6V8PM37-F1
#
_entry.id   AF-A0A6V8PM37-F1
#
_cell.length_a   1.000
_cell.length_b   1.000
_cell.length_c   1.000
_cell.angle_alpha   90.00
_cell.angle_beta   90.00
_cell.angle_gamma   90.00
#
_symmetry.space_group_name_H-M   'P 1'
#
loop_
_entity.id
_entity.type
_entity.pdbx_description
1 polymer ?
#
loop_
_entity_poly.entity_id
_entity_poly.type
_entity_poly.pdbx_seq_one_letter_code
_entity_poly.pdbx_strand_id
1 'polypeptide(L)'
;VRIFFTVPDWILTQLLEKGQFEGYKGDIIGLGEVSPYFFSSDQDFIEACQRAKKLNLNIEGHLGPNFKERRLDQAAYFGVSSCHESITQEEALQKLSRGMTVIVREGSAAKNLVEILGGIKEKVKDTRKFVLGTDDLEVMDIFHRGEIDHCLRLAVDAGIHPLEALQMATINSAQHFGLEDRLGSVTPGRYADLVLLEDLEEFKVAMVISAGEVVYADHEIKYDPVPIQVPDFCLNSFKLNRKLSAEDFKFRVEGSARKAQVRVIEAVDGQITSFYRNEFLDIKHGEIKIDLERDILKIAVVERYQGEGRCSKGFVRSFGLKRGAIATSVAHDEHNIIVVGANDQ
;
A
#
# COMPACT_ATOMS: atom_id res chain seq x y z
N VAL A 1 -10.69 -12.59 -13.53
CA VAL A 1 -10.34 -11.21 -13.12
C VAL A 1 -9.33 -10.67 -14.10
N ARG A 2 -9.54 -9.46 -14.63
CA ARG A 2 -8.54 -8.78 -15.48
C ARG A 2 -7.60 -7.98 -14.59
N ILE A 3 -6.30 -8.10 -14.81
CA ILE A 3 -5.27 -7.46 -14.00
C ILE A 3 -4.42 -6.62 -14.94
N PHE A 4 -4.19 -5.36 -14.55
CA PHE A 4 -3.21 -4.48 -15.18
C PHE A 4 -2.15 -4.14 -14.13
N PHE A 5 -0.95 -3.87 -14.59
CA PHE A 5 0.19 -3.62 -13.73
C PHE A 5 0.62 -2.15 -13.84
N THR A 6 0.76 -1.51 -12.69
CA THR A 6 1.76 -0.46 -12.55
C THR A 6 2.97 -1.07 -11.87
N VAL A 7 4.16 -0.77 -12.38
CA VAL A 7 5.40 -1.45 -11.97
C VAL A 7 6.39 -0.44 -11.38
N PRO A 8 7.20 -0.83 -10.38
CA PRO A 8 8.28 0.02 -9.91
C PRO A 8 9.37 0.17 -10.99
N ASP A 9 10.11 1.28 -10.92
CA ASP A 9 11.10 1.65 -11.96
C ASP A 9 12.17 0.57 -12.18
N TRP A 10 12.58 -0.13 -11.13
CA TRP A 10 13.58 -1.19 -11.23
C TRP A 10 13.08 -2.41 -12.04
N ILE A 11 11.79 -2.77 -11.92
CA ILE A 11 11.18 -3.84 -12.74
C ILE A 11 11.09 -3.36 -14.19
N LEU A 12 10.60 -2.14 -14.41
CA LEU A 12 10.49 -1.55 -15.74
C LEU A 12 11.86 -1.53 -16.44
N THR A 13 12.89 -1.09 -15.74
CA THR A 13 14.27 -1.03 -16.24
C THR A 13 14.78 -2.42 -16.60
N GLN A 14 14.59 -3.43 -15.74
CA GLN A 14 14.99 -4.81 -16.05
C GLN A 14 14.28 -5.37 -17.29
N LEU A 15 12.98 -5.10 -17.44
CA LEU A 15 12.21 -5.54 -18.62
C LEU A 15 12.74 -4.89 -19.91
N LEU A 16 13.12 -3.62 -19.85
CA LEU A 16 13.67 -2.91 -21.01
C LEU A 16 15.07 -3.41 -21.36
N GLU A 17 15.95 -3.58 -20.38
CA GLU A 17 17.31 -4.10 -20.57
C GLU A 17 17.32 -5.51 -21.15
N LYS A 18 16.37 -6.35 -20.73
CA LYS A 18 16.19 -7.71 -21.26
C LYS A 18 15.43 -7.75 -22.59
N GLY A 19 14.95 -6.62 -23.11
CA GLY A 19 14.11 -6.57 -24.31
C GLY A 19 12.76 -7.28 -24.17
N GLN A 20 12.25 -7.42 -22.94
CA GLN A 20 11.04 -8.15 -22.60
C GLN A 20 9.80 -7.26 -22.49
N PHE A 21 9.96 -5.94 -22.39
CA PHE A 21 8.85 -5.00 -22.19
C PHE A 21 7.73 -5.13 -23.25
N GLU A 22 8.08 -5.34 -24.53
CA GLU A 22 7.08 -5.43 -25.60
C GLU A 22 6.10 -6.59 -25.40
N GLY A 23 6.52 -7.67 -24.73
CA GLY A 23 5.66 -8.80 -24.39
C GLY A 23 4.59 -8.51 -23.33
N TYR A 24 4.73 -7.40 -22.60
CA TYR A 24 3.80 -6.94 -21.56
C TYR A 24 3.05 -5.67 -21.96
N LYS A 25 3.18 -5.26 -23.22
CA LYS A 25 2.55 -4.04 -23.72
C LYS A 25 1.03 -4.20 -23.75
N GLY A 26 0.34 -3.34 -23.01
CA GLY A 26 -1.10 -3.42 -22.81
C GLY A 26 -1.50 -3.99 -21.44
N ASP A 27 -0.61 -4.72 -20.78
CA ASP A 27 -0.80 -5.19 -19.40
C ASP A 27 -0.11 -4.24 -18.41
N ILE A 28 1.10 -3.76 -18.73
CA ILE A 28 1.75 -2.68 -17.98
C ILE A 28 1.19 -1.34 -18.47
N ILE A 29 0.48 -0.65 -17.57
CA ILE A 29 -0.24 0.60 -17.84
C ILE A 29 0.39 1.82 -17.16
N GLY A 30 1.36 1.60 -16.27
CA GLY A 30 1.96 2.67 -15.50
C GLY A 30 3.29 2.32 -14.84
N LEU A 31 4.01 3.37 -14.48
CA LEU A 31 5.06 3.37 -13.47
C LEU A 31 4.39 3.64 -12.12
N GLY A 32 4.46 2.66 -11.23
CA GLY A 32 3.72 2.64 -9.96
C GLY A 32 4.42 3.42 -8.85
N GLU A 33 3.60 4.06 -8.01
CA GLU A 33 3.92 4.61 -6.68
C GLU A 33 5.21 5.42 -6.58
N VAL A 34 5.48 6.29 -7.55
CA VAL A 34 6.70 7.07 -7.53
C VAL A 34 6.68 8.13 -6.44
N SER A 35 7.79 8.19 -5.70
CA SER A 35 8.08 9.22 -4.73
C SER A 35 9.58 9.46 -4.72
N PRO A 36 10.09 10.70 -4.61
CA PRO A 36 11.53 10.93 -4.51
C PRO A 36 12.21 10.14 -3.37
N TYR A 37 11.45 9.74 -2.33
CA TYR A 37 11.94 8.88 -1.24
C TYR A 37 12.33 7.46 -1.69
N PHE A 38 11.82 6.97 -2.82
CA PHE A 38 12.11 5.65 -3.35
C PHE A 38 13.30 5.64 -4.31
N PHE A 39 13.92 6.79 -4.55
CA PHE A 39 15.05 6.95 -5.45
C PHE A 39 16.31 7.36 -4.69
N SER A 40 17.47 6.90 -5.15
CA SER A 40 18.76 7.25 -4.54
C SER A 40 19.10 8.73 -4.73
N SER A 41 18.55 9.37 -5.76
CA SER A 41 18.74 10.77 -6.08
C SER A 41 17.53 11.36 -6.82
N ASP A 42 17.41 12.69 -6.79
CA ASP A 42 16.44 13.43 -7.62
C ASP A 42 16.62 13.12 -9.11
N GLN A 43 17.87 12.88 -9.54
CA GLN A 43 18.18 12.56 -10.93
C GLN A 43 17.57 11.21 -11.35
N ASP A 44 17.66 10.19 -10.49
CA ASP A 44 17.06 8.87 -10.77
C ASP A 44 15.53 8.97 -10.87
N PHE A 45 14.90 9.75 -9.98
CA PHE A 45 13.45 10.01 -10.04
C PHE A 45 13.06 10.68 -11.36
N ILE A 46 13.81 11.70 -11.79
CA ILE A 46 13.58 12.40 -13.05
C ILE A 46 13.72 11.45 -14.24
N GLU A 47 14.76 10.61 -14.25
CA GLU A 47 15.01 9.64 -15.32
C GLU A 47 13.91 8.58 -15.40
N ALA A 48 13.43 8.07 -14.26
CA ALA A 48 12.30 7.15 -14.19
C ALA A 48 11.03 7.78 -14.79
N CYS A 49 10.71 9.01 -14.40
CA CYS A 49 9.56 9.74 -14.95
C CYS A 49 9.68 9.98 -16.46
N GLN A 50 10.87 10.35 -16.94
CA GLN A 50 11.13 10.54 -18.37
C GLN A 50 11.02 9.24 -19.14
N ARG A 51 11.47 8.12 -18.57
CA ARG A 51 11.37 6.78 -19.15
C ARG A 51 9.91 6.37 -19.31
N ALA A 52 9.09 6.51 -18.26
CA ALA A 52 7.66 6.23 -18.30
C ALA A 52 6.93 7.08 -19.36
N LYS A 53 7.24 8.38 -19.43
CA LYS A 53 6.70 9.27 -20.48
C LYS A 53 7.02 8.81 -21.89
N LYS A 54 8.26 8.38 -22.16
CA LYS A 54 8.66 7.86 -23.50
C LYS A 54 7.89 6.60 -23.89
N LEU A 55 7.45 5.82 -22.92
CA LEU A 55 6.67 4.60 -23.10
C LEU A 55 5.14 4.84 -23.09
N ASN A 56 4.70 6.09 -22.93
CA ASN A 56 3.29 6.46 -22.74
C ASN A 56 2.61 5.74 -21.57
N LEU A 57 3.36 5.52 -20.49
CA LEU A 57 2.85 4.94 -19.25
C LEU A 57 2.30 6.04 -18.34
N ASN A 58 1.24 5.72 -17.59
CA ASN A 58 0.83 6.56 -16.47
C ASN A 58 1.94 6.61 -15.42
N ILE A 59 2.03 7.70 -14.67
CA ILE A 59 2.96 7.82 -13.56
C ILE A 59 2.12 8.03 -12.32
N GLU A 60 2.06 7.03 -11.46
CA GLU A 60 1.27 7.06 -10.22
C GLU A 60 2.15 7.52 -9.07
N GLY A 61 1.66 8.45 -8.25
CA GLY A 61 2.44 9.04 -7.17
C GLY A 61 2.19 8.40 -5.81
N HIS A 62 3.24 8.37 -4.99
CA HIS A 62 3.16 8.07 -3.56
C HIS A 62 3.61 9.33 -2.78
N LEU A 63 2.73 10.33 -2.77
CA LEU A 63 3.02 11.70 -2.33
C LEU A 63 2.30 12.02 -1.02
N GLY A 64 2.87 11.52 0.08
CA GLY A 64 2.33 11.67 1.43
C GLY A 64 2.35 13.08 2.01
N PRO A 65 1.98 13.24 3.30
CA PRO A 65 1.65 14.53 3.90
C PRO A 65 2.75 15.60 3.80
N ASN A 66 4.02 15.20 3.75
CA ASN A 66 5.15 16.12 3.67
C ASN A 66 5.45 16.61 2.24
N PHE A 67 4.65 16.17 1.26
CA PHE A 67 4.80 16.55 -0.13
C PHE A 67 3.80 17.66 -0.46
N LYS A 68 4.21 18.92 -0.26
CA LYS A 68 3.37 20.12 -0.41
C LYS A 68 3.98 21.15 -1.37
N GLU A 69 3.15 22.08 -1.82
CA GLU A 69 3.55 23.28 -2.57
C GLU A 69 4.46 22.95 -3.76
N ARG A 70 5.68 23.50 -3.78
CA ARG A 70 6.65 23.35 -4.88
C ARG A 70 7.01 21.90 -5.16
N ARG A 71 7.00 21.02 -4.15
CA ARG A 71 7.27 19.60 -4.37
C ARG A 71 6.14 18.95 -5.19
N LEU A 72 4.89 19.26 -4.86
CA LEU A 72 3.73 18.83 -5.66
C LEU A 72 3.80 19.38 -7.09
N ASP A 73 4.17 20.66 -7.25
CA ASP A 73 4.32 21.26 -8.57
C ASP A 73 5.41 20.54 -9.40
N GLN A 74 6.52 20.16 -8.76
CA GLN A 74 7.58 19.38 -9.39
C GLN A 74 7.10 18.00 -9.83
N ALA A 75 6.42 17.25 -8.95
CA ALA A 75 5.88 15.94 -9.31
C ALA A 75 4.90 16.04 -10.49
N ALA A 76 3.97 17.00 -10.44
CA ALA A 76 3.05 17.26 -11.54
C ALA A 76 3.78 17.63 -12.83
N TYR A 77 4.81 18.48 -12.77
CA TYR A 77 5.66 18.82 -13.92
C TYR A 77 6.36 17.58 -14.53
N PHE A 78 6.88 16.70 -13.68
CA PHE A 78 7.48 15.44 -14.11
C PHE A 78 6.47 14.40 -14.60
N GLY A 79 5.16 14.70 -14.52
CA GLY A 79 4.09 13.91 -15.11
C GLY A 79 3.41 12.94 -14.15
N VAL A 80 3.72 13.03 -12.84
CA VAL A 80 2.97 12.28 -11.83
C VAL A 80 1.50 12.71 -11.92
N SER A 81 0.64 11.73 -12.17
CA SER A 81 -0.72 11.93 -12.66
C SER A 81 -1.78 11.52 -11.63
N SER A 82 -1.40 10.82 -10.57
CA SER A 82 -2.27 10.44 -9.46
C SER A 82 -1.54 10.35 -8.14
N CYS A 83 -2.30 10.17 -7.06
CA CYS A 83 -1.77 9.80 -5.76
C CYS A 83 -2.85 9.19 -4.87
N HIS A 84 -2.50 8.14 -4.11
CA HIS A 84 -3.36 7.53 -3.09
C HIS A 84 -3.04 7.98 -1.64
N GLU A 85 -1.93 8.68 -1.43
CA GLU A 85 -1.39 9.05 -0.11
C GLU A 85 -2.00 10.30 0.54
N SER A 86 -3.21 10.71 0.13
CA SER A 86 -3.87 11.82 0.82
C SER A 86 -4.52 11.31 2.10
N ILE A 87 -4.27 11.98 3.24
CA ILE A 87 -4.92 11.62 4.52
C ILE A 87 -5.96 12.64 4.96
N THR A 88 -6.00 13.80 4.30
CA THR A 88 -7.00 14.85 4.55
C THR A 88 -7.64 15.32 3.25
N GLN A 89 -8.84 15.89 3.35
CA GLN A 89 -9.50 16.55 2.23
C GLN A 89 -8.67 17.71 1.65
N GLU A 90 -7.96 18.47 2.50
CA GLU A 90 -7.12 19.59 2.04
C GLU A 90 -6.00 19.10 1.12
N GLU A 91 -5.30 18.02 1.51
CA GLU A 91 -4.25 17.43 0.69
C GLU A 91 -4.80 16.89 -0.64
N ALA A 92 -5.96 16.24 -0.63
CA ALA A 92 -6.63 15.78 -1.84
C ALA A 92 -6.92 16.95 -2.79
N LEU A 93 -7.44 18.07 -2.26
CA LEU A 93 -7.73 19.28 -3.05
C LEU A 93 -6.46 19.92 -3.62
N GLN A 94 -5.35 19.94 -2.87
CA GLN A 94 -4.06 20.43 -3.37
C GLN A 94 -3.52 19.60 -4.54
N LYS A 95 -3.71 18.28 -4.51
CA LYS A 95 -3.32 17.39 -5.62
C LYS A 95 -4.26 17.57 -6.81
N LEU A 96 -5.57 17.62 -6.56
CA LEU A 96 -6.59 17.85 -7.57
C LEU A 96 -6.37 19.17 -8.32
N SER A 97 -6.02 20.26 -7.63
CA SER A 97 -5.75 21.57 -8.23
C SER A 97 -4.56 21.58 -9.19
N ARG A 98 -3.73 20.53 -9.17
CA ARG A 98 -2.57 20.32 -10.06
C ARG A 98 -2.87 19.34 -11.19
N GLY A 99 -4.13 18.95 -11.35
CA GLY A 99 -4.59 18.03 -12.39
C GLY A 99 -4.36 16.55 -12.06
N MET A 100 -3.91 16.24 -10.84
CA MET A 100 -3.71 14.86 -10.39
C MET A 100 -5.05 14.21 -10.07
N THR A 101 -5.18 12.93 -10.43
CA THR A 101 -6.28 12.08 -9.96
C THR A 101 -6.04 11.73 -8.48
N VAL A 102 -7.06 11.91 -7.65
CA VAL A 102 -7.04 11.46 -6.25
C VAL A 102 -7.57 10.03 -6.24
N ILE A 103 -6.68 9.08 -5.95
CA ILE A 103 -7.08 7.70 -5.67
C ILE A 103 -7.47 7.68 -4.19
N VAL A 104 -8.77 7.64 -3.92
CA VAL A 104 -9.34 7.65 -2.59
C VAL A 104 -9.24 6.23 -2.04
N ARG A 105 -8.26 6.02 -1.17
CA ARG A 105 -8.02 4.70 -0.58
C ARG A 105 -8.90 4.41 0.62
N GLU A 106 -9.29 3.15 0.73
CA GLU A 106 -9.85 2.55 1.94
C GLU A 106 -9.27 1.15 2.14
N GLY A 107 -8.14 1.07 2.84
CA GLY A 107 -7.44 -0.17 3.16
C GLY A 107 -7.63 -0.62 4.60
N SER A 108 -6.89 -1.66 5.00
CA SER A 108 -6.95 -2.19 6.37
C SER A 108 -6.27 -1.26 7.39
N ALA A 109 -5.09 -0.76 7.03
CA ALA A 109 -4.31 0.15 7.88
C ALA A 109 -4.51 1.64 7.53
N ALA A 110 -4.82 1.96 6.26
CA ALA A 110 -4.97 3.33 5.79
C ALA A 110 -6.40 3.59 5.30
N LYS A 111 -7.20 4.26 6.15
CA LYS A 111 -8.63 4.55 5.93
C LYS A 111 -8.85 6.05 5.81
N ASN A 112 -8.98 6.53 4.58
CA ASN A 112 -9.04 7.97 4.32
C ASN A 112 -10.27 8.38 3.50
N LEU A 113 -11.13 7.43 3.10
CA LEU A 113 -12.22 7.71 2.19
C LEU A 113 -13.21 8.72 2.77
N VAL A 114 -13.69 8.50 3.99
CA VAL A 114 -14.65 9.40 4.66
C VAL A 114 -14.03 10.78 4.90
N GLU A 115 -12.76 10.83 5.33
CA GLU A 115 -12.05 12.09 5.58
C GLU A 115 -11.85 12.91 4.30
N ILE A 116 -11.63 12.25 3.15
CA ILE A 116 -11.47 12.93 1.86
C ILE A 116 -12.81 13.34 1.27
N LEU A 117 -13.79 12.43 1.23
CA LEU A 117 -15.05 12.60 0.50
C LEU A 117 -16.13 13.32 1.31
N GLY A 118 -16.06 13.31 2.64
CA GLY A 118 -17.04 13.98 3.50
C GLY A 118 -17.20 15.46 3.17
N GLY A 119 -18.38 15.88 2.72
CA GLY A 119 -18.66 17.26 2.31
C GLY A 119 -17.90 17.74 1.07
N ILE A 120 -17.22 16.86 0.32
CA ILE A 120 -16.39 17.25 -0.83
C ILE A 120 -17.21 17.97 -1.92
N LYS A 121 -18.50 17.65 -2.06
CA LYS A 121 -19.39 18.23 -3.07
C LYS A 121 -19.67 19.72 -2.88
N GLU A 122 -19.44 20.25 -1.68
CA GLU A 122 -19.50 21.70 -1.43
C GLU A 122 -18.31 22.43 -2.07
N LYS A 123 -17.18 21.73 -2.25
CA LYS A 123 -15.91 22.26 -2.74
C LYS A 123 -15.62 21.87 -4.20
N VAL A 124 -16.03 20.68 -4.60
CA VAL A 124 -15.77 20.12 -5.93
C VAL A 124 -17.06 19.57 -6.53
N LYS A 125 -17.49 20.19 -7.63
CA LYS A 125 -18.67 19.73 -8.37
C LYS A 125 -18.37 18.56 -9.30
N ASP A 126 -17.21 18.61 -9.96
CA ASP A 126 -16.76 17.62 -10.94
C ASP A 126 -15.88 16.55 -10.29
N THR A 127 -16.43 15.35 -10.15
CA THR A 127 -15.78 14.24 -9.45
C THR A 127 -14.96 13.31 -10.37
N ARG A 128 -14.77 13.65 -11.65
CA ARG A 128 -14.08 12.80 -12.64
C ARG A 128 -12.62 12.46 -12.32
N LYS A 129 -12.01 13.22 -11.42
CA LYS A 129 -10.63 13.02 -10.94
C LYS A 129 -10.55 12.35 -9.58
N PHE A 130 -11.65 11.80 -9.08
CA PHE A 130 -11.66 10.89 -7.95
C PHE A 130 -11.86 9.46 -8.46
N VAL A 131 -11.03 8.56 -7.95
CA VAL A 131 -11.03 7.12 -8.24
C VAL A 131 -11.02 6.39 -6.90
N LEU A 132 -11.73 5.26 -6.78
CA LEU A 132 -11.67 4.45 -5.56
C LEU A 132 -10.52 3.45 -5.67
N GLY A 133 -9.78 3.28 -4.58
CA GLY A 133 -8.74 2.26 -4.44
C GLY A 133 -8.80 1.64 -3.05
N THR A 134 -8.21 0.47 -2.88
CA THR A 134 -8.13 -0.19 -1.57
C THR A 134 -6.75 -0.04 -0.94
N ASP A 135 -5.70 0.18 -1.74
CA ASP A 135 -4.32 0.03 -1.27
C ASP A 135 -4.18 -1.40 -0.69
N ASP A 136 -3.53 -1.55 0.47
CA ASP A 136 -3.43 -2.83 1.17
C ASP A 136 -4.72 -3.24 1.93
N LEU A 137 -5.20 -4.46 1.66
CA LEU A 137 -6.26 -5.12 2.44
C LEU A 137 -5.80 -6.44 3.04
N GLU A 138 -6.12 -6.64 4.32
CA GLU A 138 -6.00 -7.93 4.98
C GLU A 138 -7.13 -8.87 4.56
N VAL A 139 -6.84 -10.18 4.47
CA VAL A 139 -7.80 -11.21 4.06
C VAL A 139 -9.07 -11.20 4.89
N MET A 140 -8.95 -10.95 6.20
CA MET A 140 -10.11 -10.90 7.09
C MET A 140 -10.99 -9.68 6.82
N ASP A 141 -10.40 -8.55 6.47
CA ASP A 141 -11.16 -7.36 6.09
C ASP A 141 -11.88 -7.56 4.76
N ILE A 142 -11.23 -8.19 3.76
CA ILE A 142 -11.89 -8.59 2.51
C ILE A 142 -13.12 -9.44 2.79
N PHE A 143 -12.97 -10.47 3.64
CA PHE A 143 -14.06 -11.40 3.97
C PHE A 143 -15.23 -10.72 4.70
N HIS A 144 -14.94 -9.76 5.59
CA HIS A 144 -15.96 -9.14 6.43
C HIS A 144 -16.58 -7.87 5.86
N ARG A 145 -15.84 -7.10 5.06
CA ARG A 145 -16.27 -5.78 4.59
C ARG A 145 -16.46 -5.71 3.09
N GLY A 146 -15.79 -6.56 2.32
CA GLY A 146 -15.68 -6.44 0.86
C GLY A 146 -14.45 -5.64 0.43
N GLU A 147 -14.39 -5.29 -0.84
CA GLU A 147 -13.30 -4.54 -1.47
C GLU A 147 -13.83 -3.19 -1.99
N ILE A 148 -13.90 -3.00 -3.30
CA ILE A 148 -14.43 -1.78 -3.91
C ILE A 148 -15.91 -1.57 -3.60
N ASP A 149 -16.68 -2.64 -3.38
CA ASP A 149 -18.08 -2.54 -2.94
C ASP A 149 -18.19 -1.91 -1.53
N HIS A 150 -17.21 -2.14 -0.65
CA HIS A 150 -17.13 -1.43 0.62
C HIS A 150 -16.88 0.06 0.42
N CYS A 151 -15.94 0.41 -0.47
CA CYS A 151 -15.64 1.80 -0.81
C CYS A 151 -16.88 2.52 -1.38
N LEU A 152 -17.69 1.83 -2.18
CA LEU A 152 -18.94 2.37 -2.72
C LEU A 152 -19.94 2.72 -1.61
N ARG A 153 -20.20 1.78 -0.69
CA ARG A 153 -21.07 2.03 0.48
C ARG A 153 -20.59 3.23 1.29
N LEU A 154 -19.30 3.26 1.64
CA LEU A 154 -18.72 4.36 2.41
C LEU A 154 -18.77 5.70 1.66
N ALA A 155 -18.60 5.72 0.34
CA ALA A 155 -18.70 6.94 -0.45
C ALA A 155 -20.14 7.49 -0.41
N VAL A 156 -21.14 6.62 -0.50
CA VAL A 156 -22.56 7.02 -0.37
C VAL A 156 -22.85 7.53 1.04
N ASP A 157 -22.37 6.84 2.08
CA ASP A 157 -22.49 7.29 3.47
C ASP A 157 -21.81 8.65 3.72
N ALA A 158 -20.70 8.92 3.01
CA ALA A 158 -20.01 10.21 3.04
C ALA A 158 -20.72 11.33 2.24
N GLY A 159 -21.86 11.04 1.63
CA GLY A 159 -22.71 11.99 0.90
C GLY A 159 -22.44 12.09 -0.61
N ILE A 160 -21.71 11.14 -1.19
CA ILE A 160 -21.55 11.05 -2.64
C ILE A 160 -22.80 10.42 -3.25
N HIS A 161 -23.30 10.99 -4.34
CA HIS A 161 -24.42 10.39 -5.07
C HIS A 161 -24.03 8.99 -5.58
N PRO A 162 -24.87 7.94 -5.44
CA PRO A 162 -24.48 6.57 -5.79
C PRO A 162 -23.97 6.40 -7.23
N LEU A 163 -24.55 7.13 -8.20
CA LEU A 163 -24.05 7.12 -9.58
C LEU A 163 -22.66 7.75 -9.73
N GLU A 164 -22.32 8.78 -8.95
CA GLU A 164 -20.98 9.35 -8.96
C GLU A 164 -19.98 8.40 -8.28
N ALA A 165 -20.37 7.71 -7.21
CA ALA A 165 -19.54 6.68 -6.59
C ALA A 165 -19.24 5.53 -7.58
N LEU A 166 -20.25 5.08 -8.34
CA LEU A 166 -20.05 4.13 -9.43
C LEU A 166 -19.11 4.68 -10.51
N GLN A 167 -19.22 5.96 -10.88
CA GLN A 167 -18.28 6.57 -11.83
C GLN A 167 -16.84 6.54 -11.31
N MET A 168 -16.61 6.83 -10.02
CA MET A 168 -15.30 6.73 -9.38
C MET A 168 -14.70 5.31 -9.49
N ALA A 169 -15.53 4.28 -9.29
CA ALA A 169 -15.14 2.87 -9.39
C ALA A 169 -15.05 2.32 -10.83
N THR A 170 -15.56 3.04 -11.83
CA THR A 170 -15.67 2.53 -13.21
C THR A 170 -15.02 3.48 -14.22
N ILE A 171 -15.78 4.43 -14.79
CA ILE A 171 -15.32 5.26 -15.90
C ILE A 171 -14.18 6.20 -15.51
N ASN A 172 -14.17 6.74 -14.29
CA ASN A 172 -13.07 7.61 -13.85
C ASN A 172 -11.77 6.81 -13.74
N SER A 173 -11.86 5.58 -13.22
CA SER A 173 -10.73 4.65 -13.14
C SER A 173 -10.22 4.31 -14.54
N ALA A 174 -11.12 3.92 -15.44
CA ALA A 174 -10.76 3.59 -16.82
C ALA A 174 -10.11 4.78 -17.54
N GLN A 175 -10.65 5.98 -17.40
CA GLN A 175 -10.09 7.20 -18.00
C GLN A 175 -8.74 7.58 -17.40
N HIS A 176 -8.57 7.43 -16.08
CA HIS A 176 -7.29 7.72 -15.45
C HIS A 176 -6.19 6.81 -15.99
N PHE A 177 -6.50 5.54 -16.18
CA PHE A 177 -5.54 4.53 -16.63
C PHE A 177 -5.42 4.42 -18.16
N GLY A 178 -6.19 5.20 -18.94
CA GLY A 178 -6.17 5.13 -20.40
C GLY A 178 -6.76 3.83 -20.96
N LEU A 179 -7.76 3.29 -20.27
CA LEU A 179 -8.43 2.02 -20.56
C LEU A 179 -9.91 2.22 -20.94
N GLU A 180 -10.37 3.46 -21.10
CA GLU A 180 -11.77 3.78 -21.40
C GLU A 180 -12.24 3.33 -22.79
N ASP A 181 -11.31 3.00 -23.68
CA ASP A 181 -11.57 2.33 -24.96
C ASP A 181 -12.04 0.88 -24.77
N ARG A 182 -11.69 0.26 -23.64
CA ARG A 182 -11.93 -1.16 -23.31
C ARG A 182 -12.85 -1.37 -22.13
N LEU A 183 -12.89 -0.44 -21.17
CA LEU A 183 -13.48 -0.61 -19.84
C LEU A 183 -14.29 0.59 -19.36
N GLY A 184 -14.95 0.41 -18.22
CA GLY A 184 -15.54 1.50 -17.43
C GLY A 184 -16.90 2.00 -17.91
N SER A 185 -17.47 1.46 -18.99
CA SER A 185 -18.83 1.81 -19.41
C SER A 185 -19.56 0.70 -20.17
N VAL A 186 -20.89 0.71 -20.09
CA VAL A 186 -21.78 -0.19 -20.83
C VAL A 186 -22.09 0.42 -22.19
N THR A 187 -21.17 0.27 -23.14
CA THR A 187 -21.32 0.81 -24.50
C THR A 187 -20.65 -0.10 -25.54
N PRO A 188 -21.10 -0.09 -26.82
CA PRO A 188 -20.54 -0.94 -27.86
C PRO A 188 -19.03 -0.77 -28.03
N GLY A 189 -18.31 -1.89 -28.20
CA GLY A 189 -16.86 -1.93 -28.44
C GLY A 189 -15.98 -2.17 -27.20
N ARG A 190 -16.57 -2.21 -25.99
CA ARG A 190 -15.87 -2.49 -24.73
C ARG A 190 -16.05 -3.93 -24.27
N TYR A 191 -15.23 -4.38 -23.33
CA TYR A 191 -15.41 -5.68 -22.69
C TYR A 191 -16.75 -5.74 -21.95
N ALA A 192 -17.44 -6.87 -22.07
CA ALA A 192 -18.66 -7.16 -21.33
C ALA A 192 -18.31 -7.58 -19.89
N ASP A 193 -17.72 -6.64 -19.15
CA ASP A 193 -17.45 -6.71 -17.73
C ASP A 193 -18.54 -5.93 -17.00
N LEU A 194 -19.54 -6.66 -16.49
CA LEU A 194 -20.78 -6.10 -15.96
C LEU A 194 -21.07 -6.66 -14.58
N VAL A 195 -21.64 -5.83 -13.72
CA VAL A 195 -22.15 -6.23 -12.40
C VAL A 195 -23.61 -5.83 -12.34
N LEU A 196 -24.48 -6.79 -12.07
CA LEU A 196 -25.88 -6.54 -11.75
C LEU A 196 -25.98 -6.36 -10.23
N LEU A 197 -26.45 -5.19 -9.82
CA LEU A 197 -26.65 -4.84 -8.42
C LEU A 197 -28.14 -4.95 -8.08
N GLU A 198 -28.45 -5.41 -6.87
CA GLU A 198 -29.83 -5.42 -6.34
C GLU A 198 -30.34 -4.00 -6.09
N ASP A 199 -29.46 -3.12 -5.62
CA ASP A 199 -29.73 -1.74 -5.28
C ASP A 199 -28.43 -0.90 -5.31
N LEU A 200 -28.56 0.42 -5.16
CA LEU A 200 -27.45 1.39 -5.14
C LEU A 200 -27.17 1.95 -3.72
N GLU A 201 -27.70 1.30 -2.69
CA GLU A 201 -27.50 1.66 -1.28
C GLU A 201 -26.45 0.73 -0.67
N GLU A 202 -26.71 -0.58 -0.72
CA GLU A 202 -25.86 -1.65 -0.19
C GLU A 202 -24.89 -2.24 -1.24
N PHE A 203 -25.16 -1.97 -2.53
CA PHE A 203 -24.38 -2.50 -3.66
C PHE A 203 -24.27 -4.03 -3.66
N LYS A 204 -25.33 -4.73 -3.25
CA LYS A 204 -25.35 -6.19 -3.27
C LYS A 204 -25.28 -6.73 -4.70
N VAL A 205 -24.34 -7.62 -4.94
CA VAL A 205 -24.09 -8.20 -6.26
C VAL A 205 -25.02 -9.39 -6.49
N ALA A 206 -25.91 -9.25 -7.47
CA ALA A 206 -26.79 -10.33 -7.92
C ALA A 206 -26.12 -11.21 -9.01
N MET A 207 -25.33 -10.59 -9.88
CA MET A 207 -24.65 -11.28 -10.98
C MET A 207 -23.37 -10.56 -11.37
N VAL A 208 -22.34 -11.32 -11.75
CA VAL A 208 -21.12 -10.79 -12.38
C VAL A 208 -20.93 -11.45 -13.73
N ILE A 209 -20.71 -10.62 -14.74
CA ILE A 209 -20.32 -11.02 -16.09
C ILE A 209 -18.90 -10.53 -16.31
N SER A 210 -17.99 -11.41 -16.74
CA SER A 210 -16.61 -11.05 -17.08
C SER A 210 -16.32 -11.54 -18.49
N ALA A 211 -15.83 -10.65 -19.35
CA ALA A 211 -15.59 -10.95 -20.77
C ALA A 211 -16.80 -11.57 -21.51
N GLY A 212 -18.03 -11.23 -21.08
CA GLY A 212 -19.27 -11.74 -21.67
C GLY A 212 -19.77 -13.07 -21.09
N GLU A 213 -19.06 -13.68 -20.14
CA GLU A 213 -19.48 -14.91 -19.47
C GLU A 213 -19.98 -14.62 -18.06
N VAL A 214 -21.10 -15.25 -17.66
CA VAL A 214 -21.60 -15.17 -16.29
C VAL A 214 -20.67 -15.97 -15.40
N VAL A 215 -19.93 -15.29 -14.52
CA VAL A 215 -18.94 -15.91 -13.61
C VAL A 215 -19.47 -16.02 -12.18
N TYR A 216 -20.55 -15.32 -11.85
CA TYR A 216 -21.24 -15.39 -10.58
C TYR A 216 -22.73 -15.10 -10.79
N ALA A 217 -23.60 -15.95 -10.24
CA ALA A 217 -25.05 -15.76 -10.20
C ALA A 217 -25.68 -16.72 -9.17
N ASP A 218 -26.88 -16.42 -8.68
CA ASP A 218 -27.61 -17.28 -7.72
C ASP A 218 -26.80 -17.63 -6.47
N HIS A 219 -25.97 -16.70 -6.00
CA HIS A 219 -25.02 -16.88 -4.89
C HIS A 219 -23.95 -17.97 -5.09
N GLU A 220 -23.67 -18.33 -6.34
CA GLU A 220 -22.67 -19.34 -6.69
C GLU A 220 -21.65 -18.80 -7.70
N ILE A 221 -20.40 -19.24 -7.54
CA ILE A 221 -19.36 -19.06 -8.54
C ILE A 221 -19.66 -20.03 -9.70
N LYS A 222 -19.67 -19.51 -10.94
CA LYS A 222 -20.06 -20.26 -12.15
C LYS A 222 -18.87 -20.65 -13.03
N TYR A 223 -17.66 -20.59 -12.49
CA TYR A 223 -16.45 -21.05 -13.14
C TYR A 223 -15.62 -21.89 -12.17
N ASP A 224 -14.81 -22.80 -12.72
CA ASP A 224 -13.86 -23.57 -11.92
C ASP A 224 -12.57 -22.76 -11.74
N PRO A 225 -12.17 -22.42 -10.49
CA PRO A 225 -10.90 -21.74 -10.25
C PRO A 225 -9.76 -22.63 -10.74
N VAL A 226 -8.88 -22.08 -11.59
CA VAL A 226 -7.70 -22.80 -12.06
C VAL A 226 -6.65 -22.79 -10.93
N PRO A 227 -6.24 -23.96 -10.41
CA PRO A 227 -5.18 -24.01 -9.42
C PRO A 227 -3.88 -23.47 -10.01
N ILE A 228 -3.29 -22.45 -9.37
CA ILE A 228 -2.00 -21.91 -9.77
C ILE A 228 -0.91 -22.72 -9.07
N GLN A 229 0.04 -23.24 -9.85
CA GLN A 229 1.26 -23.77 -9.28
C GLN A 229 2.12 -22.60 -8.79
N VAL A 230 2.19 -22.44 -7.47
CA VAL A 230 3.04 -21.43 -6.84
C VAL A 230 4.51 -21.75 -7.18
N PRO A 231 5.28 -20.83 -7.78
CA PRO A 231 6.67 -21.07 -8.09
C PRO A 231 7.51 -21.39 -6.84
N ASP A 232 8.49 -22.28 -6.99
CA ASP A 232 9.36 -22.70 -5.88
C ASP A 232 10.08 -21.53 -5.20
N PHE A 233 10.39 -20.46 -5.92
CA PHE A 233 11.06 -19.30 -5.33
C PHE A 233 10.15 -18.52 -4.36
N CYS A 234 8.83 -18.58 -4.53
CA CYS A 234 7.87 -17.99 -3.58
C CYS A 234 7.78 -18.84 -2.31
N LEU A 235 7.83 -20.18 -2.45
CA LEU A 235 7.76 -21.13 -1.33
C LEU A 235 9.07 -21.19 -0.53
N ASN A 236 10.22 -21.07 -1.21
CA ASN A 236 11.55 -21.16 -0.61
C ASN A 236 12.21 -19.79 -0.41
N SER A 237 11.44 -18.83 0.10
CA SER A 237 11.87 -17.44 0.30
C SER A 237 12.69 -17.20 1.57
N PHE A 238 12.67 -18.12 2.52
CA PHE A 238 13.49 -18.07 3.74
C PHE A 238 14.83 -18.75 3.54
N LYS A 239 15.86 -17.96 3.25
CA LYS A 239 17.25 -18.41 3.12
C LYS A 239 18.01 -18.03 4.39
N LEU A 240 17.76 -18.78 5.47
CA LEU A 240 18.46 -18.66 6.75
C LEU A 240 19.28 -19.92 7.00
N ASN A 241 20.61 -19.80 6.92
CA ASN A 241 21.52 -20.95 7.04
C ASN A 241 21.91 -21.23 8.50
N ARG A 242 21.34 -20.50 9.46
CA ARG A 242 21.60 -20.66 10.90
C ARG A 242 20.31 -20.57 11.72
N LYS A 243 20.34 -21.17 12.91
CA LYS A 243 19.29 -21.00 13.91
C LYS A 243 19.55 -19.73 14.72
N LEU A 244 18.52 -18.89 14.86
CA LEU A 244 18.55 -17.76 15.77
C LEU A 244 18.46 -18.25 17.21
N SER A 245 19.03 -17.47 18.12
CA SER A 245 19.08 -17.72 19.56
C SER A 245 18.82 -16.44 20.33
N ALA A 246 18.51 -16.56 21.63
CA ALA A 246 18.31 -15.41 22.49
C ALA A 246 19.50 -14.42 22.50
N GLU A 247 20.72 -14.91 22.24
CA GLU A 247 21.91 -14.05 22.17
C GLU A 247 21.85 -13.05 21.02
N ASP A 248 21.19 -13.40 19.91
CA ASP A 248 21.06 -12.53 18.74
C ASP A 248 20.29 -11.24 19.08
N PHE A 249 19.35 -11.32 20.03
CA PHE A 249 18.45 -10.23 20.44
C PHE A 249 18.97 -9.39 21.63
N LYS A 250 20.07 -9.78 22.27
CA LYS A 250 20.63 -9.03 23.42
C LYS A 250 21.29 -7.73 23.02
N PHE A 251 21.08 -6.67 23.81
CA PHE A 251 21.77 -5.39 23.67
C PHE A 251 22.96 -5.32 24.63
N ARG A 252 24.10 -5.86 24.22
CA ARG A 252 25.31 -5.82 25.03
C ARG A 252 25.95 -4.43 24.96
N VAL A 253 26.39 -3.94 26.11
CA VAL A 253 27.10 -2.68 26.25
C VAL A 253 28.36 -2.89 27.08
N GLU A 254 29.41 -2.18 26.71
CA GLU A 254 30.65 -2.15 27.47
C GLU A 254 30.63 -1.04 28.53
N GLY A 255 31.34 -1.26 29.63
CA GLY A 255 31.50 -0.27 30.70
C GLY A 255 30.65 -0.53 31.94
N SER A 256 30.64 0.46 32.85
CA SER A 256 30.07 0.36 34.20
C SER A 256 28.82 1.23 34.41
N ALA A 257 28.32 1.87 33.35
CA ALA A 257 27.12 2.68 33.41
C ALA A 257 25.91 1.83 33.83
N ARG A 258 25.03 2.40 34.66
CA ARG A 258 23.80 1.74 35.12
C ARG A 258 22.59 2.02 34.25
N LYS A 259 22.66 3.06 33.40
CA LYS A 259 21.62 3.45 32.46
C LYS A 259 22.23 3.81 31.13
N ALA A 260 21.52 3.50 30.05
CA ALA A 260 21.81 3.93 28.70
C ALA A 260 20.73 4.87 28.20
N GLN A 261 21.11 5.93 27.49
CA GLN A 261 20.17 6.67 26.67
C GLN A 261 19.96 5.91 25.35
N VAL A 262 18.72 5.62 25.00
CA VAL A 262 18.35 4.88 23.79
C VAL A 262 17.34 5.66 22.96
N ARG A 263 17.33 5.40 21.65
CA ARG A 263 16.25 5.84 20.76
C ARG A 263 15.17 4.77 20.72
N VAL A 264 13.94 5.17 20.99
CA VAL A 264 12.76 4.30 20.99
C VAL A 264 11.84 4.74 19.87
N ILE A 265 11.43 3.80 19.03
CA ILE A 265 10.38 3.97 18.02
C ILE A 265 9.05 3.99 18.76
N GLU A 266 8.27 5.05 18.59
CA GLU A 266 6.91 5.16 19.10
C GLU A 266 5.93 4.85 17.99
N ALA A 267 5.36 3.64 18.03
CA ALA A 267 4.24 3.28 17.18
C ALA A 267 2.98 4.02 17.64
N VAL A 268 2.11 4.33 16.69
CA VAL A 268 0.80 4.91 16.93
C VAL A 268 -0.24 3.92 16.40
N ASP A 269 -1.14 3.49 17.27
CA ASP A 269 -2.15 2.49 16.92
C ASP A 269 -3.03 2.99 15.76
N GLY A 270 -3.27 2.13 14.78
CA GLY A 270 -4.04 2.45 13.57
C GLY A 270 -3.41 3.48 12.63
N GLN A 271 -2.11 3.77 12.73
CA GLN A 271 -1.43 4.71 11.82
C GLN A 271 -0.16 4.12 11.21
N ILE A 272 0.12 4.53 9.97
CA ILE A 272 1.36 4.20 9.25
C ILE A 272 2.55 5.09 9.65
N THR A 273 2.31 6.13 10.46
CA THR A 273 3.35 7.05 10.94
C THR A 273 3.85 6.66 12.33
N SER A 274 5.09 7.02 12.63
CA SER A 274 5.72 6.80 13.93
C SER A 274 6.52 8.01 14.38
N PHE A 275 6.79 8.08 15.68
CA PHE A 275 7.68 9.07 16.27
C PHE A 275 8.93 8.40 16.82
N TYR A 276 9.92 9.20 17.20
CA TYR A 276 11.04 8.70 18.01
C TYR A 276 11.16 9.49 19.31
N ARG A 277 11.59 8.81 20.36
CA ARG A 277 11.93 9.42 21.65
C ARG A 277 13.29 8.98 22.13
N ASN A 278 13.93 9.84 22.92
CA ASN A 278 15.11 9.47 23.69
C ASN A 278 14.66 9.07 25.09
N GLU A 279 14.94 7.83 25.50
CA GLU A 279 14.59 7.28 26.80
C GLU A 279 15.83 6.79 27.53
N PHE A 280 15.76 6.71 28.86
CA PHE A 280 16.78 6.04 29.66
C PHE A 280 16.30 4.65 30.08
N LEU A 281 17.09 3.63 29.75
CA LEU A 281 16.86 2.23 30.13
C LEU A 281 17.97 1.74 31.05
N ASP A 282 17.63 0.82 31.95
CA ASP A 282 18.59 0.23 32.88
C ASP A 282 19.53 -0.73 32.17
N ILE A 283 20.79 -0.74 32.61
CA ILE A 283 21.79 -1.73 32.23
C ILE A 283 21.93 -2.70 33.39
N LYS A 284 21.70 -4.00 33.12
CA LYS A 284 21.91 -5.08 34.09
C LYS A 284 22.78 -6.15 33.47
N HIS A 285 23.86 -6.52 34.16
CA HIS A 285 24.83 -7.53 33.70
C HIS A 285 25.40 -7.23 32.30
N GLY A 286 25.72 -5.96 32.01
CA GLY A 286 26.26 -5.53 30.71
C GLY A 286 25.24 -5.55 29.57
N GLU A 287 23.94 -5.63 29.86
CA GLU A 287 22.88 -5.64 28.86
C GLU A 287 21.83 -4.56 29.16
N ILE A 288 21.42 -3.82 28.12
CA ILE A 288 20.29 -2.89 28.21
C ILE A 288 19.00 -3.71 28.31
N LYS A 289 18.19 -3.42 29.34
CA LYS A 289 16.92 -4.10 29.58
C LYS A 289 15.73 -3.27 29.11
N ILE A 290 14.71 -3.98 28.65
CA ILE A 290 13.38 -3.43 28.35
C ILE A 290 12.71 -2.88 29.61
N ASP A 291 11.64 -2.13 29.42
CA ASP A 291 10.81 -1.61 30.50
C ASP A 291 9.33 -1.92 30.20
N LEU A 292 8.82 -3.01 30.78
CA LEU A 292 7.45 -3.46 30.53
C LEU A 292 6.40 -2.52 31.12
N GLU A 293 6.72 -1.76 32.18
CA GLU A 293 5.78 -0.80 32.78
C GLU A 293 5.57 0.39 31.85
N ARG A 294 6.64 0.86 31.22
CA ARG A 294 6.60 1.92 30.19
C ARG A 294 6.35 1.41 28.77
N ASP A 295 6.09 0.11 28.62
CA ASP A 295 5.89 -0.56 27.32
C ASP A 295 7.04 -0.33 26.32
N ILE A 296 8.28 -0.31 26.80
CA ILE A 296 9.47 -0.22 25.95
C ILE A 296 10.00 -1.62 25.72
N LEU A 297 9.77 -2.17 24.53
CA LEU A 297 10.11 -3.52 24.10
C LEU A 297 11.34 -3.55 23.19
N LYS A 298 11.87 -4.75 22.94
CA LYS A 298 12.88 -4.94 21.88
C LYS A 298 12.17 -5.11 20.55
N ILE A 299 12.74 -4.51 19.51
CA ILE A 299 12.40 -4.79 18.12
C ILE A 299 13.66 -5.23 17.39
N ALA A 300 13.53 -6.20 16.49
CA ALA A 300 14.64 -6.66 15.67
C ALA A 300 14.20 -6.95 14.25
N VAL A 301 15.09 -6.69 13.30
CA VAL A 301 14.95 -7.06 11.90
C VAL A 301 16.04 -8.08 11.57
N VAL A 302 15.63 -9.23 11.05
CA VAL A 302 16.52 -10.33 10.67
C VAL A 302 16.47 -10.53 9.16
N GLU A 303 17.66 -10.41 8.56
CA GLU A 303 17.88 -10.65 7.14
C GLU A 303 17.54 -12.12 6.77
N ARG A 304 16.69 -12.34 5.76
CA ARG A 304 16.22 -13.70 5.39
C ARG A 304 16.54 -14.16 3.98
N TYR A 305 17.25 -13.39 3.17
CA TYR A 305 17.49 -13.67 1.75
C TYR A 305 18.93 -14.12 1.42
N GLN A 306 19.93 -13.82 2.25
CA GLN A 306 21.36 -14.06 1.95
C GLN A 306 22.00 -15.18 2.78
N GLY A 307 21.30 -15.75 3.76
CA GLY A 307 21.78 -16.89 4.56
C GLY A 307 22.38 -16.53 5.92
N GLU A 308 22.91 -15.31 6.08
CA GLU A 308 23.66 -14.92 7.27
C GLU A 308 22.77 -14.74 8.50
N GLY A 309 21.51 -14.33 8.33
CA GLY A 309 20.62 -14.04 9.45
C GLY A 309 21.16 -12.92 10.33
N ARG A 310 21.66 -11.85 9.71
CA ARG A 310 22.12 -10.64 10.40
C ARG A 310 20.93 -9.98 11.09
N CYS A 311 21.13 -9.58 12.34
CA CYS A 311 20.10 -9.02 13.19
C CYS A 311 20.41 -7.56 13.52
N SER A 312 19.57 -6.65 13.03
CA SER A 312 19.54 -5.25 13.47
C SER A 312 18.53 -5.11 14.60
N LYS A 313 18.83 -4.33 15.64
CA LYS A 313 18.01 -4.25 16.84
C LYS A 313 17.73 -2.81 17.23
N GLY A 314 16.54 -2.57 17.77
CA GLY A 314 16.14 -1.30 18.37
C GLY A 314 15.18 -1.50 19.54
N PHE A 315 14.63 -0.39 20.01
CA PHE A 315 13.56 -0.38 21.00
C PHE A 315 12.29 0.21 20.39
N VAL A 316 11.15 -0.34 20.77
CA VAL A 316 9.83 0.12 20.31
C VAL A 316 8.88 0.26 21.49
N ARG A 317 7.88 1.14 21.37
CA ARG A 317 6.80 1.30 22.33
C ARG A 317 5.42 1.33 21.66
N SER A 318 4.39 1.21 22.49
CA SER A 318 2.96 1.21 22.11
C SER A 318 2.47 -0.11 21.51
N PHE A 319 3.01 -1.24 21.96
CA PHE A 319 2.58 -2.59 21.57
C PHE A 319 1.81 -3.30 22.69
N GLY A 320 1.95 -2.88 23.94
CA GLY A 320 1.25 -3.44 25.10
C GLY A 320 1.67 -4.86 25.49
N LEU A 321 2.73 -5.41 24.90
CA LEU A 321 3.14 -6.80 25.10
C LEU A 321 3.81 -6.98 26.47
N LYS A 322 3.23 -7.83 27.33
CA LYS A 322 3.79 -8.14 28.66
C LYS A 322 4.64 -9.42 28.70
N ARG A 323 4.49 -10.31 27.71
CA ARG A 323 5.23 -11.57 27.59
C ARG A 323 5.21 -12.07 26.15
N GLY A 324 6.19 -12.89 25.78
CA GLY A 324 6.30 -13.49 24.44
C GLY A 324 6.81 -12.51 23.39
N ALA A 325 6.54 -12.81 22.12
CA ALA A 325 6.93 -12.02 20.97
C ALA A 325 5.92 -12.15 19.83
N ILE A 326 5.93 -11.18 18.91
CA ILE A 326 5.22 -11.20 17.64
C ILE A 326 6.27 -11.11 16.55
N ALA A 327 6.24 -12.03 15.59
CA ALA A 327 7.14 -12.03 14.44
C ALA A 327 6.36 -12.17 13.14
N THR A 328 6.76 -11.40 12.13
CA THR A 328 6.21 -11.50 10.77
C THR A 328 7.34 -11.35 9.75
N SER A 329 7.13 -11.91 8.57
CA SER A 329 7.98 -11.68 7.39
C SER A 329 7.29 -10.86 6.31
N VAL A 330 6.13 -10.28 6.63
CA VAL A 330 5.48 -9.24 5.84
C VAL A 330 5.80 -7.92 6.53
N ALA A 331 6.92 -7.32 6.13
CA ALA A 331 7.44 -6.07 6.68
C ALA A 331 7.85 -5.13 5.54
N HIS A 332 6.94 -4.24 5.18
CA HIS A 332 7.08 -3.36 4.01
C HIS A 332 8.39 -2.55 4.04
N ASP A 333 9.19 -2.48 2.98
CA ASP A 333 9.05 -3.17 1.66
C ASP A 333 10.14 -4.23 1.40
N GLU A 334 11.11 -4.36 2.29
CA GLU A 334 12.17 -5.37 2.13
C GLU A 334 11.68 -6.77 2.53
N HIS A 335 10.63 -6.83 3.36
CA HIS A 335 10.03 -8.04 3.87
C HIS A 335 11.07 -8.97 4.51
N ASN A 336 12.00 -8.42 5.27
CA ASN A 336 12.81 -9.19 6.22
C ASN A 336 11.94 -9.65 7.40
N ILE A 337 12.46 -10.54 8.25
CA ILE A 337 11.72 -10.93 9.45
C ILE A 337 11.79 -9.76 10.42
N ILE A 338 10.66 -9.23 10.87
CA ILE A 338 10.58 -8.27 11.96
C ILE A 338 9.96 -8.93 13.18
N VAL A 339 10.56 -8.72 14.34
CA VAL A 339 10.10 -9.29 15.61
C VAL A 339 10.07 -8.23 16.70
N VAL A 340 8.97 -8.17 17.45
CA VAL A 340 8.82 -7.38 18.67
C VAL A 340 8.65 -8.33 19.85
N GLY A 341 9.47 -8.16 20.88
CA GLY A 341 9.56 -9.11 21.99
C GLY A 341 9.64 -8.47 23.37
N ALA A 342 8.95 -9.09 24.33
CA ALA A 342 9.01 -8.79 25.76
C ALA A 342 10.12 -9.57 26.50
N ASN A 343 10.90 -10.38 25.78
CA ASN A 343 12.15 -10.99 26.25
C ASN A 343 12.97 -11.45 25.02
N ASP A 344 14.10 -12.11 25.25
CA ASP A 344 15.01 -12.56 24.18
C ASP A 344 14.68 -13.94 23.60
N GLN A 345 13.85 -14.75 24.26
CA GLN A 345 13.62 -16.16 23.91
C GLN A 345 12.61 -16.37 22.78
#